data_AF-A0A3A0EYF9-F1
#
_entry.id   AF-A0A3A0EYF9-F1
#
_cell.length_a   1.000
_cell.length_b   1.000
_cell.length_c   1.000
_cell.angle_alpha   90.00
_cell.angle_beta   90.00
_cell.angle_gamma   90.00
#
_symmetry.space_group_name_H-M   'P 1'
#
loop_
_entity.id
_entity.type
_entity.pdbx_description
1 polymer ?
#
loop_
_entity_poly.entity_id
_entity_poly.type
_entity_poly.pdbx_seq_one_letter_code
_entity_poly.pdbx_strand_id
1 'polypeptide(L)'
;RVTQVPLSVAVAASSAFPPLFSPIVLDTDPDAWREGSTAPELASLRSRVVLTDGGVYDNMGLESLVDRVDLVLVSDAGAPFGIDEEPWEDNVLQLGRVRDILIDQTRALRKRWLVSEFEAGRKRGAYWGIGTRIGDYRAADPLAADSTITGELDEVPTRLAAFDERLQGRLMNWGYALCDAALRTRAKLALSPSPGLPAPGYGLA
;
A
#
# COMPACT_ATOMS: atom_id res chain seq x y z
N ARG A 1 29.09 5.56 -13.59
CA ARG A 1 27.66 5.82 -13.87
C ARG A 1 27.03 4.51 -14.26
N VAL A 2 25.92 4.16 -13.63
CA VAL A 2 25.28 2.85 -13.81
C VAL A 2 24.05 3.04 -14.70
N THR A 3 23.91 2.21 -15.73
CA THR A 3 22.74 2.19 -16.63
C THR A 3 21.66 1.21 -16.18
N GLN A 4 21.98 0.32 -15.25
CA GLN A 4 21.13 -0.74 -14.72
C GLN A 4 21.12 -0.69 -13.19
N VAL A 5 20.06 -0.13 -12.60
CA VAL A 5 19.94 -0.05 -11.14
C VAL A 5 19.69 -1.46 -10.58
N PRO A 6 20.49 -1.96 -9.62
CA PRO A 6 20.22 -3.24 -8.99
C PRO A 6 18.84 -3.23 -8.33
N LEU A 7 18.10 -4.35 -8.43
CA LEU A 7 16.77 -4.46 -7.82
C LEU A 7 16.79 -4.14 -6.32
N SER A 8 17.83 -4.58 -5.60
CA SER A 8 18.00 -4.28 -4.18
C SER A 8 18.08 -2.78 -3.89
N VAL A 9 18.74 -2.01 -4.76
CA VAL A 9 18.83 -0.55 -4.64
C VAL A 9 17.50 0.11 -4.97
N ALA A 10 16.79 -0.38 -6.00
CA ALA A 10 15.45 0.12 -6.33
C ALA A 10 14.46 -0.12 -5.18
N VAL A 11 14.49 -1.31 -4.56
CA VAL A 11 13.69 -1.64 -3.37
C VAL A 11 14.08 -0.74 -2.19
N ALA A 12 15.39 -0.56 -1.93
CA ALA A 12 15.85 0.32 -0.87
C ALA A 12 15.38 1.77 -1.06
N ALA A 13 15.46 2.29 -2.29
CA ALA A 13 14.96 3.62 -2.65
C ALA A 13 13.44 3.74 -2.45
N SER A 14 12.68 2.70 -2.84
CA SER A 14 11.23 2.68 -2.67
C SER A 14 10.79 2.71 -1.20
N SER A 15 11.65 2.31 -0.26
CA SER A 15 11.38 2.27 1.18
C SER A 15 12.20 3.30 1.99
N ALA A 16 12.89 4.22 1.31
CA ALA A 16 13.79 5.19 1.93
C ALA A 16 13.00 6.35 2.56
N PHE A 17 12.28 6.09 3.66
CA PHE A 17 11.42 7.11 4.24
C PHE A 17 12.22 8.24 4.91
N PRO A 18 11.82 9.51 4.73
CA PRO A 18 12.39 10.63 5.47
C PRO A 18 12.10 10.53 6.98
N PRO A 19 12.97 11.08 7.84
CA PRO A 19 14.25 11.72 7.53
C PRO A 19 15.44 10.73 7.56
N LEU A 20 15.21 9.47 7.95
CA LEU A 20 16.29 8.57 8.36
C LEU A 20 16.99 7.89 7.17
N PHE A 21 16.23 7.49 6.15
CA PHE A 21 16.75 6.70 5.03
C PHE A 21 16.75 7.45 3.69
N SER A 22 16.05 8.60 3.61
CA SER A 22 16.09 9.51 2.46
C SER A 22 17.15 10.60 2.64
N PRO A 23 17.81 11.05 1.56
CA PRO A 23 17.62 10.61 0.18
C PRO A 23 18.56 9.48 -0.24
N ILE A 24 18.12 8.66 -1.20
CA ILE A 24 18.99 7.77 -1.98
C ILE A 24 19.35 8.45 -3.30
N VAL A 25 20.63 8.54 -3.62
CA VAL A 25 21.13 9.20 -4.83
C VAL A 25 21.64 8.15 -5.82
N LEU A 26 21.16 8.22 -7.06
CA LEU A 26 21.60 7.36 -8.16
C LEU A 26 22.35 8.18 -9.21
N ASP A 27 23.58 7.78 -9.51
CA ASP A 27 24.38 8.36 -10.59
C ASP A 27 24.21 7.54 -11.88
N THR A 28 23.40 8.05 -12.80
CA THR A 28 23.07 7.36 -14.05
C THR A 28 23.75 8.00 -15.26
N ASP A 29 23.77 7.27 -16.37
CA ASP A 29 24.24 7.80 -17.65
C ASP A 29 23.10 8.54 -18.36
N PRO A 30 23.19 9.87 -18.58
CA PRO A 30 22.14 10.65 -19.25
C PRO A 30 21.80 10.15 -20.65
N ASP A 31 22.78 9.58 -21.35
CA ASP A 31 22.62 9.12 -22.73
C ASP A 31 21.93 7.76 -22.83
N ALA A 32 21.80 7.04 -21.70
CA ALA A 32 21.11 5.76 -21.64
C ALA A 32 19.57 5.88 -21.56
N TRP A 33 19.04 7.09 -21.34
CA TRP A 33 17.60 7.34 -21.22
C TRP A 33 16.94 7.38 -22.59
N ARG A 34 15.94 6.53 -22.80
CA ARG A 34 15.25 6.39 -24.12
C ARG A 34 13.90 7.09 -24.19
N GLU A 35 13.34 7.45 -23.03
CA GLU A 35 12.00 8.02 -22.91
C GLU A 35 12.03 9.32 -22.08
N GLY A 36 10.95 10.09 -22.18
CA GLY A 36 10.75 11.35 -21.48
C GLY A 36 10.98 12.59 -22.34
N SER A 37 10.93 13.75 -21.68
CA SER A 37 11.08 15.06 -22.33
C SER A 37 12.50 15.24 -22.94
N THR A 38 12.63 16.22 -23.82
CA THR A 38 13.90 16.65 -24.45
C THR A 38 14.40 17.99 -23.88
N ALA A 39 13.88 18.43 -22.73
CA ALA A 39 14.29 19.68 -22.10
C ALA A 39 15.80 19.67 -21.75
N PRO A 40 16.54 20.77 -22.00
CA PRO A 40 18.00 20.84 -21.81
C PRO A 40 18.46 20.49 -20.38
N GLU A 41 17.65 20.82 -19.39
CA GLU A 41 17.92 20.60 -17.96
C GLU A 41 17.94 19.11 -17.60
N LEU A 42 17.36 18.25 -18.45
CA LEU A 42 17.26 16.81 -18.19
C LEU A 42 18.60 16.11 -18.23
N ALA A 43 19.61 16.61 -18.93
CA ALA A 43 20.94 16.00 -18.90
C ALA A 43 21.50 15.97 -17.47
N SER A 44 21.33 17.08 -16.74
CA SER A 44 21.72 17.19 -15.33
C SER A 44 20.85 16.28 -14.44
N LEU A 45 19.53 16.36 -14.60
CA LEU A 45 18.57 15.58 -13.80
C LEU A 45 18.69 14.06 -14.02
N ARG A 46 19.00 13.63 -15.24
CA ARG A 46 19.26 12.23 -15.58
C ARG A 46 20.60 11.77 -15.01
N SER A 47 21.61 12.64 -14.99
CA SER A 47 22.93 12.27 -14.45
C SER A 47 22.90 11.94 -12.96
N ARG A 48 22.02 12.60 -12.20
CA ARG A 48 21.91 12.47 -10.75
C ARG A 48 20.45 12.49 -10.30
N VAL A 49 19.92 11.31 -10.01
CA VAL A 49 18.53 11.14 -9.55
C VAL A 49 18.52 11.09 -8.02
N VAL A 50 17.76 11.98 -7.39
CA VAL A 50 17.58 12.02 -5.93
C VAL A 50 16.21 11.43 -5.61
N LEU A 51 16.20 10.30 -4.91
CA LEU A 51 15.01 9.51 -4.59
C LEU A 51 14.68 9.56 -3.10
N THR A 52 13.39 9.45 -2.83
CA THR A 52 12.81 9.23 -1.51
C THR A 52 11.79 8.09 -1.62
N ASP A 53 11.29 7.63 -0.47
CA ASP A 53 10.23 6.63 -0.36
C ASP A 53 9.04 6.89 -1.31
N GLY A 54 8.60 5.84 -2.00
CA GLY A 54 7.52 5.92 -2.99
C GLY A 54 6.17 6.29 -2.37
N GLY A 55 6.01 5.99 -1.07
CA GLY A 55 4.83 6.36 -0.28
C GLY A 55 4.56 7.86 -0.25
N VAL A 56 5.60 8.69 -0.39
CA VAL A 56 5.47 10.16 -0.44
C VAL A 56 4.66 10.62 -1.65
N TYR A 57 4.69 9.88 -2.77
CA TYR A 57 4.02 10.27 -4.01
C TYR A 57 2.81 9.38 -4.34
N ASP A 58 3.00 8.07 -4.36
CA ASP A 58 1.97 7.09 -4.73
C ASP A 58 2.09 5.83 -3.87
N ASN A 59 1.63 5.95 -2.62
CA ASN A 59 1.71 4.87 -1.65
C ASN A 59 1.00 3.56 -2.08
N MET A 60 -0.01 3.63 -2.95
CA MET A 60 -0.68 2.43 -3.45
C MET A 60 -0.14 1.95 -4.79
N GLY A 61 0.84 2.63 -5.38
CA GLY A 61 1.43 2.30 -6.69
C GLY A 61 0.40 2.28 -7.81
N LEU A 62 -0.74 2.97 -7.65
CA LEU A 62 -1.86 2.88 -8.59
C LEU A 62 -1.55 3.59 -9.90
N GLU A 63 -0.78 4.67 -9.87
CA GLU A 63 -0.49 5.49 -11.04
C GLU A 63 0.16 4.69 -12.16
N SER A 64 1.08 3.80 -11.80
CA SER A 64 1.77 2.92 -12.75
C SER A 64 0.83 1.86 -13.36
N LEU A 65 -0.32 1.58 -12.74
CA LEU A 65 -1.28 0.58 -13.20
C LEU A 65 -2.45 1.20 -13.97
N VAL A 66 -2.73 2.49 -13.78
CA VAL A 66 -3.86 3.17 -14.43
C VAL A 66 -3.76 3.04 -15.95
N ASP A 67 -4.81 2.47 -16.53
CA ASP A 67 -5.03 2.30 -17.99
C ASP A 67 -3.99 1.40 -18.69
N ARG A 68 -3.18 0.66 -17.92
CA ARG A 68 -2.19 -0.30 -18.44
C ARG A 68 -2.53 -1.75 -18.18
N VAL A 69 -3.57 -2.03 -17.39
CA VAL A 69 -3.99 -3.38 -17.01
C VAL A 69 -5.51 -3.53 -17.07
N ASP A 70 -5.97 -4.75 -17.36
CA ASP A 70 -7.40 -5.09 -17.43
C ASP A 70 -8.04 -5.33 -16.06
N LEU A 71 -7.23 -5.68 -15.07
CA LEU A 71 -7.68 -6.05 -13.72
C LEU A 71 -6.76 -5.43 -12.67
N VAL A 72 -7.35 -4.65 -11.76
CA VAL A 72 -6.62 -3.99 -10.67
C VAL A 72 -7.02 -4.63 -9.34
N LEU A 73 -6.06 -5.26 -8.65
CA LEU A 73 -6.26 -5.88 -7.34
C LEU A 73 -5.41 -5.14 -6.32
N VAL A 74 -6.03 -4.58 -5.27
CA VAL A 74 -5.36 -3.71 -4.31
C VAL A 74 -5.54 -4.24 -2.89
N SER A 75 -4.42 -4.60 -2.28
CA SER A 75 -4.33 -4.92 -0.85
C SER A 75 -3.76 -3.72 -0.11
N ASP A 76 -4.52 -3.17 0.83
CA ASP A 76 -4.17 -1.96 1.56
C ASP A 76 -4.01 -2.23 3.07
N ALA A 77 -2.78 -2.30 3.54
CA ALA A 77 -2.47 -2.45 4.97
C ALA A 77 -2.36 -1.10 5.71
N GLY A 78 -2.74 0.01 5.08
CA GLY A 78 -2.73 1.32 5.74
C GLY A 78 -3.87 1.45 6.74
N ALA A 79 -3.53 1.44 8.02
CA ALA A 79 -4.44 1.86 9.07
C ALA A 79 -4.90 3.32 8.84
N PRO A 80 -6.14 3.68 9.19
CA PRO A 80 -6.59 5.06 9.22
C PRO A 80 -5.68 5.93 10.09
N PHE A 81 -5.46 7.18 9.71
CA PHE A 81 -4.71 8.13 10.53
C PHE A 81 -5.38 8.31 11.91
N GLY A 82 -4.67 7.89 12.98
CA GLY A 82 -5.12 8.02 14.36
C GLY A 82 -4.93 9.43 14.91
N ILE A 83 -5.87 9.87 15.76
CA ILE A 83 -5.71 11.08 16.57
C ILE A 83 -4.60 10.81 17.58
N ASP A 84 -3.61 11.70 17.62
CA ASP A 84 -2.53 11.67 18.61
C ASP A 84 -2.80 12.79 19.62
N GLU A 85 -3.09 12.41 20.86
CA GLU A 85 -3.42 13.35 21.94
C GLU A 85 -2.18 14.05 22.50
N GLU A 86 -0.98 13.50 22.28
CA GLU A 86 0.30 14.03 22.77
C GLU A 86 1.35 14.05 21.65
N PRO A 87 1.14 14.86 20.58
CA PRO A 87 2.07 14.91 19.47
C PRO A 87 3.42 15.46 19.94
N TRP A 88 4.51 14.82 19.49
CA TRP A 88 5.87 15.28 19.76
C TRP A 88 6.08 16.74 19.32
N GLU A 89 6.68 17.57 20.17
CA GLU A 89 6.92 18.99 19.87
C GLU A 89 8.27 19.27 19.18
N ASP A 90 9.12 18.24 18.99
CA ASP A 90 10.39 18.42 18.30
C ASP A 90 10.22 18.45 16.77
N ASN A 91 11.05 19.28 16.13
CA ASN A 91 10.94 19.56 14.70
C ASN A 91 11.14 18.33 13.79
N VAL A 92 11.86 17.29 14.25
CA VAL A 92 12.19 16.12 13.41
C VAL A 92 11.05 15.11 13.42
N LEU A 93 10.47 14.82 14.59
CA LEU A 93 9.30 13.95 14.70
C LEU A 93 8.04 14.62 14.13
N GLN A 94 7.93 15.95 14.24
CA GLN A 94 6.87 16.72 13.55
C GLN A 94 6.92 16.59 12.03
N LEU A 95 8.11 16.54 11.41
CA LEU A 95 8.23 16.29 9.96
C LEU A 95 7.73 14.89 9.57
N GLY A 96 7.97 13.88 10.43
CA GLY A 96 7.40 12.55 10.27
C GLY A 96 5.87 12.59 10.30
N ARG A 97 5.29 13.30 11.29
CA ARG A 97 3.84 13.47 11.42
C ARG A 97 3.21 14.18 10.22
N VAL A 98 3.83 15.26 9.73
CA VAL A 98 3.37 15.97 8.51
C VAL A 98 3.39 15.05 7.30
N ARG A 99 4.46 14.27 7.11
CA ARG A 99 4.53 13.26 6.06
C ARG A 99 3.38 12.26 6.18
N ASP A 100 3.14 11.72 7.37
CA ASP A 100 2.09 10.71 7.58
C ASP A 100 0.69 11.25 7.23
N ILE A 101 0.40 12.50 7.60
CA ILE A 101 -0.84 13.19 7.21
C ILE A 101 -0.97 13.30 5.69
N LEU A 102 0.09 13.75 4.99
CA LEU A 102 0.07 13.93 3.53
C LEU A 102 -0.10 12.60 2.80
N ILE A 103 0.54 11.53 3.29
CA ILE A 103 0.43 10.18 2.73
C ILE A 103 -1.00 9.65 2.92
N ASP A 104 -1.59 9.81 4.10
CA ASP A 104 -2.95 9.36 4.38
C ASP A 104 -3.99 10.06 3.49
N GLN A 105 -3.90 11.38 3.34
CA GLN A 105 -4.81 12.14 2.47
C GLN A 105 -4.73 11.68 1.01
N THR A 106 -3.51 11.48 0.50
CA THR A 106 -3.29 10.98 -0.87
C THR A 106 -3.86 9.57 -1.02
N ARG A 107 -3.63 8.69 -0.03
CA ARG A 107 -4.19 7.33 -0.01
C ARG A 107 -5.72 7.35 -0.03
N ALA A 108 -6.34 8.14 0.83
CA ALA A 108 -7.79 8.27 0.93
C ALA A 108 -8.42 8.78 -0.38
N LEU A 109 -7.80 9.78 -1.02
CA LEU A 109 -8.25 10.29 -2.32
C LEU A 109 -8.15 9.21 -3.41
N ARG A 110 -7.02 8.51 -3.49
CA ARG A 110 -6.80 7.44 -4.46
C ARG A 110 -7.74 6.26 -4.25
N LYS A 111 -8.05 5.90 -2.99
CA LYS A 111 -9.02 4.86 -2.64
C LYS A 111 -10.42 5.24 -3.13
N ARG A 112 -10.88 6.45 -2.81
CA ARG A 112 -12.20 6.95 -3.26
C ARG A 112 -12.31 6.96 -4.78
N TRP A 113 -11.28 7.46 -5.47
CA TRP A 113 -11.21 7.43 -6.92
C TRP A 113 -11.32 6.00 -7.46
N LEU A 114 -10.50 5.07 -6.98
CA LEU A 114 -10.48 3.69 -7.45
C LEU A 114 -11.83 2.99 -7.24
N VAL A 115 -12.44 3.15 -6.06
CA VAL A 115 -13.78 2.62 -5.78
C VAL A 115 -14.81 3.22 -6.75
N SER A 116 -14.76 4.53 -7.01
CA SER A 116 -15.68 5.17 -7.97
C SER A 116 -15.51 4.67 -9.41
N GLU A 117 -14.29 4.32 -9.82
CA GLU A 117 -14.01 3.72 -11.14
C GLU A 117 -14.57 2.29 -11.24
N PHE A 118 -14.52 1.52 -10.14
CA PHE A 118 -15.11 0.18 -10.07
C PHE A 118 -16.65 0.24 -10.11
N GLU A 119 -17.25 1.14 -9.33
CA GLU A 119 -18.71 1.35 -9.28
C GLU A 119 -19.26 1.80 -10.63
N ALA A 120 -18.55 2.70 -11.31
CA ALA A 120 -18.90 3.16 -12.65
C ALA A 120 -18.60 2.13 -13.76
N GLY A 121 -17.96 1.01 -13.43
CA GLY A 121 -17.59 -0.04 -14.39
C GLY A 121 -16.48 0.36 -15.38
N ARG A 122 -15.82 1.50 -15.17
CA ARG A 122 -14.68 1.98 -15.99
C ARG A 122 -13.41 1.17 -15.72
N LYS A 123 -13.30 0.61 -14.52
CA LYS A 123 -12.23 -0.32 -14.14
C LYS A 123 -12.84 -1.61 -13.59
N ARG A 124 -12.14 -2.71 -13.80
CA ARG A 124 -12.45 -4.00 -13.21
C ARG A 124 -11.40 -4.31 -12.15
N GLY A 125 -11.84 -4.79 -10.99
CA GLY A 125 -10.93 -5.01 -9.89
C GLY A 125 -11.60 -5.20 -8.54
N ALA A 126 -10.76 -5.30 -7.52
CA ALA A 126 -11.18 -5.34 -6.14
C ALA A 126 -10.17 -4.59 -5.27
N TYR A 127 -10.70 -3.94 -4.24
CA TYR A 127 -9.93 -3.32 -3.18
C TYR A 127 -10.30 -4.00 -1.86
N TRP A 128 -9.29 -4.28 -1.04
CA TRP A 128 -9.47 -4.67 0.35
C TRP A 128 -8.42 -4.00 1.22
N GLY A 129 -8.88 -3.35 2.27
CA GLY A 129 -8.02 -2.72 3.26
C GLY A 129 -8.17 -3.35 4.63
N ILE A 130 -7.13 -3.32 5.45
CA ILE A 130 -7.12 -3.91 6.80
C ILE A 130 -8.26 -3.39 7.69
N GLY A 131 -8.64 -2.12 7.57
CA GLY A 131 -9.80 -1.53 8.26
C GLY A 131 -11.15 -1.69 7.56
N THR A 132 -11.26 -2.55 6.54
CA THR A 132 -12.54 -2.81 5.86
C THR A 132 -13.37 -3.78 6.70
N ARG A 133 -14.65 -3.47 6.96
CA ARG A 133 -15.55 -4.44 7.58
C ARG A 133 -15.88 -5.53 6.58
N ILE A 134 -15.67 -6.78 6.93
CA ILE A 134 -15.89 -7.89 6.00
C ILE A 134 -17.38 -8.03 5.62
N GLY A 135 -18.28 -7.61 6.51
CA GLY A 135 -19.72 -7.55 6.25
C GLY A 135 -20.11 -6.64 5.07
N ASP A 136 -19.31 -5.61 4.75
CA ASP A 136 -19.61 -4.66 3.67
C ASP A 136 -19.46 -5.30 2.27
N TYR A 137 -18.75 -6.42 2.16
CA TYR A 137 -18.69 -7.21 0.93
C TYR A 137 -19.97 -7.98 0.65
N ARG A 138 -20.77 -8.28 1.69
CA ARG A 138 -22.00 -9.09 1.59
C ARG A 138 -21.76 -10.45 0.89
N ALA A 139 -20.60 -11.05 1.14
CA ALA A 139 -20.33 -12.42 0.69
C ALA A 139 -21.31 -13.39 1.39
N ALA A 140 -21.76 -14.42 0.67
CA ALA A 140 -22.73 -15.38 1.21
C ALA A 140 -22.14 -16.23 2.36
N ASP A 141 -20.85 -16.54 2.26
CA ASP A 141 -20.08 -17.43 3.13
C ASP A 141 -18.66 -16.84 3.34
N PRO A 142 -18.52 -15.74 4.09
CA PRO A 142 -17.19 -15.16 4.37
C PRO A 142 -16.38 -16.09 5.28
N LEU A 143 -15.05 -16.12 5.09
CA LEU A 143 -14.14 -16.94 5.89
C LEU A 143 -13.99 -16.46 7.35
N ALA A 144 -14.44 -15.25 7.64
CA ALA A 144 -14.41 -14.62 8.95
C ALA A 144 -15.63 -13.71 9.12
N ALA A 145 -15.86 -13.26 10.35
CA ALA A 145 -16.85 -12.25 10.67
C ALA A 145 -16.17 -11.07 11.38
N ASP A 146 -16.78 -9.90 11.30
CA ASP A 146 -16.34 -8.75 12.09
C ASP A 146 -16.45 -9.08 13.58
N SER A 147 -15.36 -8.88 14.32
CA SER A 147 -15.24 -9.14 15.76
C SER A 147 -14.39 -8.06 16.44
N THR A 148 -14.31 -8.10 17.77
CA THR A 148 -13.36 -7.25 18.51
C THR A 148 -11.92 -7.49 18.04
N ILE A 149 -11.55 -8.76 17.83
CA ILE A 149 -10.20 -9.12 17.37
C ILE A 149 -9.92 -8.51 16.00
N THR A 150 -10.84 -8.62 15.02
CA THR A 150 -10.60 -8.06 13.68
C THR A 150 -10.56 -6.53 13.69
N GLY A 151 -11.31 -5.89 14.61
CA GLY A 151 -11.24 -4.45 14.83
C GLY A 151 -9.88 -4.00 15.36
N GLU A 152 -9.32 -4.72 16.35
CA GLU A 152 -7.99 -4.43 16.91
C GLU A 152 -6.86 -4.60 15.89
N LEU A 153 -7.04 -5.44 14.86
CA LEU A 153 -6.02 -5.64 13.81
C LEU A 153 -5.79 -4.39 12.95
N ASP A 154 -6.79 -3.52 12.80
CA ASP A 154 -6.66 -2.24 12.09
C ASP A 154 -5.81 -1.23 12.87
N GLU A 155 -5.71 -1.39 14.20
CA GLU A 155 -4.94 -0.50 15.08
C GLU A 155 -3.47 -0.91 15.20
N VAL A 156 -3.07 -2.01 14.57
CA VAL A 156 -1.70 -2.52 14.67
C VAL A 156 -0.71 -1.54 14.01
N PRO A 157 0.27 -1.02 14.75
CA PRO A 157 1.17 0.00 14.24
C PRO A 157 2.08 -0.57 13.14
N THR A 158 2.30 0.24 12.10
CA THR A 158 3.30 -0.05 11.08
C THR A 158 4.70 0.10 11.69
N ARG A 159 5.47 -0.99 11.74
CA ARG A 159 6.79 -1.01 12.38
C ARG A 159 7.77 -1.94 11.68
N LEU A 160 9.06 -1.68 11.85
CA LEU A 160 10.16 -2.53 11.37
C LEU A 160 10.56 -3.65 12.35
N ALA A 161 9.86 -3.76 13.48
CA ALA A 161 10.11 -4.78 14.49
C ALA A 161 9.28 -6.04 14.23
N ALA A 162 9.82 -7.21 14.59
CA ALA A 162 9.13 -8.49 14.43
C ALA A 162 7.80 -8.53 15.19
N PHE A 163 6.80 -9.16 14.57
CA PHE A 163 5.54 -9.54 15.21
C PHE A 163 5.71 -10.85 15.96
N ASP A 164 4.98 -11.02 17.06
CA ASP A 164 4.80 -12.34 17.64
C ASP A 164 3.97 -13.21 16.69
N GLU A 165 4.13 -14.53 16.81
CA GLU A 165 3.51 -15.48 15.88
C GLU A 165 1.98 -15.39 15.87
N ARG A 166 1.38 -15.06 17.02
CA ARG A 166 -0.08 -14.97 17.15
C ARG A 166 -0.63 -13.76 16.40
N LEU A 167 -0.03 -12.59 16.59
CA LEU A 167 -0.40 -11.38 15.88
C LEU A 167 -0.15 -11.52 14.37
N GLN A 168 1.01 -12.05 13.99
CA GLN A 168 1.32 -12.32 12.58
C GLN A 168 0.29 -13.27 11.94
N GLY A 169 -0.04 -14.37 12.63
CA GLY A 169 -1.05 -15.32 12.17
C GLY A 169 -2.43 -14.71 11.97
N ARG A 170 -2.86 -13.85 12.91
CA ARG A 170 -4.13 -13.13 12.81
C ARG A 170 -4.15 -12.12 11.66
N LEU A 171 -3.06 -11.35 11.47
CA LEU A 171 -2.93 -10.43 10.35
C LEU A 171 -3.01 -11.16 9.00
N MET A 172 -2.32 -12.31 8.87
CA MET A 172 -2.40 -13.14 7.68
C MET A 172 -3.82 -13.65 7.43
N ASN A 173 -4.48 -14.19 8.46
CA ASN A 173 -5.85 -14.68 8.34
C ASN A 173 -6.84 -13.58 7.96
N TRP A 174 -6.70 -12.39 8.55
CA TRP A 174 -7.61 -11.27 8.31
C TRP A 174 -7.45 -10.71 6.90
N GLY A 175 -6.21 -10.44 6.47
CA GLY A 175 -5.93 -10.01 5.10
C GLY A 175 -6.41 -11.03 4.06
N TYR A 176 -6.26 -12.32 4.37
CA TYR A 176 -6.74 -13.41 3.51
C TYR A 176 -8.28 -13.45 3.42
N ALA A 177 -8.98 -13.33 4.55
CA ALA A 177 -10.44 -13.33 4.58
C ALA A 177 -11.04 -12.13 3.81
N LEU A 178 -10.44 -10.95 3.98
CA LEU A 178 -10.82 -9.75 3.24
C LEU A 178 -10.56 -9.89 1.73
N CYS A 179 -9.40 -10.45 1.36
CA CYS A 179 -9.07 -10.73 -0.04
C CYS A 179 -10.07 -11.69 -0.68
N ASP A 180 -10.37 -12.83 -0.04
CA ASP A 180 -11.34 -13.81 -0.53
C ASP A 180 -12.73 -13.16 -0.75
N ALA A 181 -13.22 -12.43 0.26
CA ALA A 181 -14.50 -11.73 0.17
C ALA A 181 -14.52 -10.69 -0.96
N ALA A 182 -13.47 -9.88 -1.07
CA ALA A 182 -13.36 -8.84 -2.09
C ALA A 182 -13.28 -9.42 -3.52
N LEU A 183 -12.49 -10.48 -3.71
CA LEU A 183 -12.33 -11.09 -5.03
C LEU A 183 -13.63 -11.77 -5.50
N ARG A 184 -14.30 -12.51 -4.61
CA ARG A 184 -15.55 -13.22 -4.96
C ARG A 184 -16.72 -12.27 -5.21
N THR A 185 -16.75 -11.11 -4.55
CA THR A 185 -17.88 -10.18 -4.64
C THR A 185 -17.65 -9.00 -5.58
N ARG A 186 -16.41 -8.52 -5.74
CA ARG A 186 -16.09 -7.28 -6.48
C ARG A 186 -15.29 -7.50 -7.77
N ALA A 187 -14.33 -8.43 -7.78
CA ALA A 187 -13.40 -8.58 -8.93
C ALA A 187 -14.03 -9.17 -10.20
N LYS A 188 -15.28 -9.66 -10.12
CA LYS A 188 -15.99 -10.35 -11.21
C LYS A 188 -15.17 -11.53 -11.75
N LEU A 189 -14.53 -12.26 -10.84
CA LEU A 189 -13.80 -13.49 -11.14
C LEU A 189 -14.67 -14.69 -10.75
N ALA A 190 -14.68 -15.73 -11.59
CA ALA A 190 -15.33 -16.99 -11.27
C ALA A 190 -14.41 -17.79 -10.31
N LEU A 191 -14.52 -17.49 -9.01
CA LEU A 191 -13.71 -18.11 -7.97
C LEU A 191 -14.58 -18.99 -7.08
N SER A 192 -14.07 -20.18 -6.77
CA SER A 192 -14.60 -20.99 -5.68
C SER A 192 -14.24 -20.37 -4.32
N PRO A 193 -15.04 -20.60 -3.27
CA PRO A 193 -14.65 -20.23 -1.91
C PRO A 193 -13.30 -20.86 -1.54
N SER A 194 -12.48 -20.13 -0.78
CA SER A 194 -11.26 -20.70 -0.22
C SER A 194 -11.56 -21.89 0.71
N PRO A 195 -10.70 -22.92 0.74
CA PRO A 195 -10.87 -24.07 1.64
C PRO A 195 -10.71 -23.72 3.14
N GLY A 196 -10.16 -22.54 3.47
CA GLY A 196 -9.99 -22.12 4.86
C GLY A 196 -8.95 -21.03 5.05
N LEU A 197 -8.74 -20.64 6.31
CA LEU A 197 -7.74 -19.67 6.69
C LEU A 197 -6.31 -20.25 6.59
N PRO A 198 -5.31 -19.46 6.15
CA PRO A 198 -3.94 -19.95 5.95
C PRO A 198 -3.21 -20.30 7.26
N ALA A 199 -3.62 -19.72 8.38
CA ALA A 199 -3.02 -19.96 9.70
C ALA A 199 -4.09 -20.36 10.73
N PRO A 200 -4.70 -21.56 10.63
CA PRO A 200 -5.91 -21.93 11.38
C PRO A 200 -5.71 -21.98 12.90
N GLY A 201 -4.47 -22.10 13.38
CA GLY A 201 -4.15 -22.01 14.82
C GLY A 201 -4.35 -20.60 15.43
N TYR A 202 -4.56 -19.57 14.60
CA TYR A 202 -4.68 -18.18 15.03
C TYR A 202 -6.05 -17.59 14.66
N GLY A 203 -7.09 -18.02 15.38
CA GLY A 203 -8.48 -17.61 15.13
C GLY A 203 -8.74 -16.10 15.23
N LEU A 204 -9.78 -15.68 14.51
CA LEU A 204 -10.29 -14.30 14.38
C LEU A 204 -11.59 -14.04 15.17
N ALA A 205 -12.03 -15.02 15.95
CA ALA A 205 -13.22 -14.99 16.79
C ALA A 205 -12.89 -15.56 18.18
#